data_AF-A0A380H9M4-F1
#
_entry.id   AF-A0A380H9M4-F1
#
_cell.length_a   1.000
_cell.length_b   1.000
_cell.length_c   1.000
_cell.angle_alpha   90.00
_cell.angle_beta   90.00
_cell.angle_gamma   90.00
#
_symmetry.space_group_name_H-M   'P 1'
#
loop_
_entity.id
_entity.type
_entity.pdbx_description
1 polymer ?
#
loop_
_entity_poly.entity_id
_entity_poly.type
_entity_poly.pdbx_seq_one_letter_code
_entity_poly.pdbx_strand_id
1 'polypeptide(L)' 'MNKIKHLKHLGKLILIVHHDLSKADQYFDRILLLNQSLQFLWPTKEALTSKRLNATFMNYTDDSLLNSSSQGSAS' A
#
# COMPACT_ATOMS: atom_id res chain seq x y z
N MET A 1 -3.26 12.97 -19.77
CA MET A 1 -3.98 11.77 -19.26
C MET A 1 -5.41 11.63 -19.82
N ASN A 2 -5.69 12.03 -21.07
CA ASN A 2 -7.08 12.06 -21.58
C ASN A 2 -7.60 10.67 -22.01
N LYS A 3 -6.69 9.78 -22.42
CA LYS A 3 -7.02 8.44 -22.90
C LYS A 3 -7.57 7.52 -21.81
N ILE A 4 -7.01 7.58 -20.60
CA ILE A 4 -7.49 6.79 -19.44
C ILE A 4 -8.90 7.26 -19.03
N LYS A 5 -9.13 8.58 -18.96
CA LYS A 5 -10.45 9.13 -18.65
C LYS A 5 -11.51 8.73 -19.67
N HIS A 6 -11.15 8.73 -20.96
CA HIS A 6 -12.05 8.27 -22.03
C HIS A 6 -12.38 6.78 -21.92
N LEU A 7 -11.37 5.92 -21.72
CA LEU A 7 -11.59 4.48 -21.55
C LEU A 7 -12.44 4.16 -20.31
N LYS A 8 -12.26 4.91 -19.22
CA LYS A 8 -13.10 4.81 -18.03
C LYS A 8 -14.55 5.19 -18.35
N HIS A 9 -14.76 6.27 -19.12
CA HIS A 9 -16.10 6.69 -19.54
C HIS A 9 -16.79 5.63 -20.43
N LEU A 10 -16.03 4.86 -21.20
CA LEU A 10 -16.53 3.71 -21.97
C LEU A 10 -16.84 2.47 -21.11
N GLY A 11 -16.76 2.56 -19.78
CA GLY A 11 -17.04 1.45 -18.87
C GLY A 11 -15.96 0.36 -18.86
N LYS A 12 -14.76 0.62 -19.40
CA LYS A 12 -13.67 -0.36 -19.42
C LYS A 12 -12.93 -0.36 -18.09
N LEU A 13 -12.62 -1.55 -17.58
CA LEU A 13 -11.69 -1.71 -16.47
C LEU A 13 -10.26 -1.43 -16.98
N ILE A 14 -9.55 -0.54 -16.29
CA ILE A 14 -8.19 -0.15 -16.63
C ILE A 14 -7.29 -0.53 -15.48
N LEU A 15 -6.34 -1.44 -15.72
CA LEU A 15 -5.31 -1.81 -14.76
C LEU A 15 -3.99 -1.15 -15.17
N ILE A 16 -3.40 -0.38 -14.27
CA ILE A 16 -2.14 0.33 -14.50
C ILE A 16 -1.19 0.04 -13.35
N VAL A 17 0.02 -0.38 -13.68
CA VAL A 17 1.12 -0.50 -12.71
C VAL A 17 1.86 0.83 -12.69
N HIS A 18 1.89 1.48 -11.53
CA HIS A 18 2.55 2.76 -11.35
C HIS A 18 3.43 2.72 -10.09
N HIS A 19 4.66 3.23 -10.18
CA HIS A 19 5.61 3.27 -9.08
C HIS A 19 5.57 4.60 -8.31
N ASP A 20 5.06 5.67 -8.93
CA ASP A 20 4.94 6.99 -8.30
C ASP A 20 3.58 7.12 -7.60
N LEU A 21 3.62 7.07 -6.27
CA LEU A 21 2.44 7.19 -5.42
C LEU A 21 1.97 8.65 -5.26
N SER A 22 2.82 9.64 -5.55
CA SER A 22 2.56 11.05 -5.28
C SER A 22 1.52 11.66 -6.23
N LYS A 23 1.33 11.05 -7.39
CA LYS A 23 0.35 11.48 -8.42
C LYS A 23 -0.79 10.48 -8.59
N ALA A 24 -0.78 9.39 -7.84
CA ALA A 24 -1.72 8.30 -8.01
C ALA A 24 -3.17 8.72 -7.67
N ASP A 25 -3.34 9.67 -6.76
CA ASP A 25 -4.63 10.28 -6.41
C ASP A 25 -5.28 11.08 -7.54
N GLN A 26 -4.48 11.65 -8.45
CA GLN A 26 -4.98 12.43 -9.60
C GLN A 26 -5.49 11.55 -10.75
N TYR A 27 -5.09 10.28 -10.77
CA TYR A 27 -5.29 9.41 -11.94
C TYR A 27 -6.12 8.17 -11.66
N PHE A 28 -6.10 7.66 -10.43
CA PHE A 28 -6.71 6.38 -10.08
C PHE A 28 -7.80 6.55 -9.04
N ASP A 29 -8.92 5.87 -9.26
CA ASP A 29 -10.05 5.85 -8.32
C ASP A 29 -9.80 4.89 -7.16
N ARG A 30 -9.03 3.83 -7.41
CA ARG A 30 -8.69 2.77 -6.46
C ARG A 30 -7.23 2.38 -6.63
N ILE A 31 -6.60 2.00 -5.53
CA ILE A 31 -5.23 1.49 -5.52
C ILE A 31 -5.20 0.10 -4.94
N LEU A 32 -4.40 -0.74 -5.60
CA LEU A 32 -4.06 -2.07 -5.18
C LEU A 32 -2.60 -2.07 -4.71
N LEU A 33 -2.37 -2.36 -3.44
CA LEU A 33 -1.03 -2.50 -2.87
C LEU A 33 -0.62 -3.97 -2.91
N LEU A 34 0.50 -4.25 -3.54
CA LEU A 34 1.08 -5.59 -3.69
C LEU A 34 2.50 -5.61 -3.13
N ASN A 35 2.78 -6.58 -2.27
CA ASN A 35 4.13 -6.97 -1.91
C ASN A 35 4.15 -8.50 -1.77
N GLN A 36 4.49 -9.21 -2.86
CA GLN A 36 4.40 -10.66 -3.03
C GLN A 36 2.98 -11.25 -2.90
N SER A 37 2.12 -10.65 -2.07
CA SER A 37 0.71 -10.94 -1.91
C SER A 37 -0.10 -9.63 -1.90
N LEU A 38 -1.43 -9.76 -2.02
CA LEU A 38 -2.35 -8.64 -1.99
C LEU A 38 -2.45 -8.08 -0.57
N GLN A 39 -1.92 -6.89 -0.36
CA GLN A 39 -1.95 -6.23 0.94
C GLN A 39 -3.20 -5.37 1.11
N PHE A 40 -3.69 -4.73 0.03
CA PHE A 40 -4.80 -3.78 0.12
C PHE A 40 -5.47 -3.49 -1.24
N LEU A 41 -6.80 -3.26 -1.26
CA LEU A 41 -7.55 -2.83 -2.45
C LEU A 41 -8.76 -1.95 -2.08
N TRP A 42 -8.62 -0.63 -2.08
CA TRP A 42 -9.70 0.31 -1.73
C TRP A 42 -9.50 1.69 -2.40
N PRO A 43 -10.36 2.71 -2.15
CA PRO A 43 -10.17 4.04 -2.71
C PRO A 43 -8.79 4.62 -2.43
N THR A 44 -8.29 5.41 -3.37
CA THR A 44 -6.91 5.94 -3.35
C THR A 44 -6.57 6.67 -2.04
N LYS A 45 -7.51 7.45 -1.49
CA LYS A 45 -7.32 8.17 -0.23
C LYS A 45 -7.05 7.26 0.97
N GLU A 46 -7.62 6.05 0.98
CA GLU A 46 -7.42 5.10 2.06
C GLU A 46 -6.13 4.29 1.86
N ALA A 47 -5.78 4.01 0.61
CA ALA A 47 -4.60 3.22 0.23
C ALA A 47 -3.30 3.97 0.47
N LEU A 48 -3.25 5.27 0.18
CA LEU A 48 -2.03 6.09 0.26
C LEU A 48 -1.69 6.58 1.68
N THR A 49 -2.28 6.00 2.71
CA THR A 49 -1.92 6.35 4.09
C THR A 49 -0.53 5.84 4.42
N SER A 50 0.29 6.67 5.10
CA SER A 50 1.66 6.31 5.48
C SER A 50 1.74 4.99 6.24
N LYS A 51 0.76 4.71 7.11
CA LYS A 51 0.63 3.43 7.83
C LYS A 51 0.58 2.23 6.88
N ARG A 52 -0.24 2.28 5.82
CA ARG A 52 -0.40 1.16 4.88
C ARG A 52 0.78 1.03 3.93
N LEU A 53 1.32 2.16 3.47
CA LEU A 53 2.51 2.17 2.62
C LEU A 53 3.70 1.56 3.38
N ASN A 54 3.88 1.92 4.65
CA ASN A 54 4.92 1.36 5.49
C ASN A 54 4.71 -0.14 5.74
N ALA A 55 3.48 -0.55 6.06
CA ALA A 55 3.14 -1.96 6.26
C ALA A 55 3.30 -2.81 4.98
N THR A 56 3.16 -2.20 3.79
CA THR A 56 3.26 -2.91 2.51
C THR A 56 4.70 -2.98 2.01
N PHE A 57 5.44 -1.86 2.02
CA PHE A 57 6.74 -1.74 1.34
C PHE A 57 7.94 -1.64 2.27
N MET A 58 7.77 -1.11 3.49
CA MET A 58 8.89 -0.83 4.40
C MET A 58 9.14 -1.96 5.40
N ASN A 59 8.26 -2.97 5.45
CA ASN A 59 8.35 -4.13 6.34
C ASN A 59 8.89 -3.73 7.72
N TYR A 60 8.15 -2.87 8.43
CA TYR A 60 8.54 -2.43 9.78
C TYR A 60 8.35 -3.62 10.73
N THR A 61 9.34 -4.51 10.79
CA THR A 61 9.54 -5.37 11.94
C THR A 61 9.92 -4.43 13.08
N ASP A 62 8.95 -4.09 13.91
CA ASP A 62 9.20 -3.46 15.19
C ASP A 62 9.91 -4.50 16.08
N ASP A 63 11.23 -4.61 15.89
CA ASP A 63 12.11 -5.48 16.66
C ASP A 63 12.25 -5.00 18.12
N SER A 64 11.65 -3.85 18.46
CA SER A 64 11.66 -3.30 19.82
C SER A 64 10.76 -4.07 20.80
N LEU A 65 9.91 -4.98 20.31
CA LEU A 65 9.09 -5.87 21.14
C LEU A 65 9.74 -7.23 21.46
N LEU A 66 10.91 -7.55 20.90
CA LEU A 66 11.58 -8.84 21.14
C LEU A 66 12.57 -8.85 22.33
N ASN A 67 12.80 -7.73 23.01
CA ASN A 67 13.83 -7.64 24.06
C ASN A 67 13.32 -7.67 25.52
N SER A 68 12.12 -8.21 25.80
CA SER A 68 11.55 -8.24 27.17
C SER A 68 11.53 -9.62 27.84
N SER A 69 12.18 -10.66 27.28
CA SER A 69 12.11 -12.04 27.80
C SER A 69 13.45 -12.68 28.19
N SER A 70 14.44 -11.89 28.63
CA SER A 70 15.67 -12.43 29.23
C SER A 70 16.04 -11.75 30.55
N GLN A 71 15.18 -11.90 31.57
CA GLN A 71 15.65 -11.99 32.96
C GLN A 71 15.27 -13.38 33.48
N GLY A 72 16.10 -14.35 33.12
CA GLY A 72 16.16 -15.64 33.77
C GLY A 72 16.84 -15.47 35.12
N SER A 73 16.06 -15.75 36.17
CA SER A 73 16.52 -16.07 37.51
C SER A 73 17.72 -17.03 37.46
N ALA A 74 18.87 -16.61 37.99
CA ALA A 74 19.92 -17.51 38.44
C ALA A 74 20.04 -17.33 39.94
N SER A 75 19.73 -18.42 40.64
CA SER A 75 19.81 -18.60 42.10
C SER A 75 21.24 -18.60 42.61
#